data_AF-A0A182H9P3-F1
#
_entry.id   AF-A0A182H9P3-F1
#
_cell.length_a   1.000
_cell.length_b   1.000
_cell.length_c   1.000
_cell.angle_alpha   90.00
_cell.angle_beta   90.00
_cell.angle_gamma   90.00
#
_symmetry.space_group_name_H-M   'P 1'
#
loop_
_entity.id
_entity.type
_entity.pdbx_description
1 polymer ?
#
loop_
_entity_poly.entity_id
_entity_poly.type
_entity_poly.pdbx_seq_one_letter_code
_entity_poly.pdbx_strand_id
1 'polypeptide(L)'
;MKTIVLLIGVLAVASAEWIEIDWSQVRPIEEFDHYWARLPSELQFLRKAFPNRRITNGAQATPGQFPYQIALLSTFTGGTGLCGGSVLTNNFVLTAAHCVQNAFGGTAIMGAHNRNVAEATQQRIAFSAAGIHMHPGYTPTNIRNDIATVRLNSAMTFNDRVPAAGDNRSFAGVTGTVSGFGRTSDASSATSAVVMFTSNPIMTQADCLARWGGNTNIIQDQNVCLSGEGGRSSCNGDSGGPLAVQDGGSLQVGIVSFGSAAGCSIGMPSVYVRVSHFRDWILANSDL
;
A
#
# COMPACT_ATOMS: atom_id res chain seq x y z
N MET A 1 -54.46 31.61 26.21
CA MET A 1 -53.02 31.34 26.43
C MET A 1 -52.63 30.17 25.53
N LYS A 2 -51.84 30.39 24.48
CA LYS A 2 -51.32 29.33 23.60
C LYS A 2 -49.83 29.17 23.91
N THR A 3 -49.47 28.04 24.51
CA THR A 3 -48.09 27.71 24.86
C THR A 3 -47.39 27.21 23.59
N ILE A 4 -46.40 27.98 23.11
CA ILE A 4 -45.51 27.57 22.02
C ILE A 4 -44.35 26.82 22.66
N VAL A 5 -44.25 25.53 22.38
CA VAL A 5 -43.09 24.70 22.76
C VAL A 5 -42.05 24.84 21.67
N LEU A 6 -40.97 25.58 21.94
CA LEU A 6 -39.80 25.64 21.06
C LEU A 6 -38.98 24.37 21.29
N LEU A 7 -39.01 23.42 20.34
CA LEU A 7 -38.02 22.35 20.29
C LEU A 7 -36.69 22.94 19.79
N ILE A 8 -35.74 23.13 20.70
CA ILE A 8 -34.35 23.43 20.35
C ILE A 8 -33.69 22.09 20.02
N GLY A 9 -33.56 21.79 18.73
CA GLY A 9 -32.77 20.67 18.24
C GLY A 9 -31.28 20.97 18.45
N VAL A 10 -30.64 20.28 19.40
CA VAL A 10 -29.19 20.29 19.54
C VAL A 10 -28.61 19.44 18.41
N LEU A 11 -28.15 20.10 17.34
CA LEU A 11 -27.27 19.49 16.35
C LEU A 11 -25.91 19.26 17.01
N ALA A 12 -25.70 18.05 17.53
CA ALA A 12 -24.39 17.60 17.96
C ALA A 12 -23.51 17.43 16.70
N VAL A 13 -22.72 18.45 16.39
CA VAL A 13 -21.65 18.34 15.39
C VAL A 13 -20.56 17.50 16.05
N ALA A 14 -20.58 16.19 15.81
CA ALA A 14 -19.45 15.33 16.12
C ALA A 14 -18.32 15.70 15.15
N SER A 15 -17.50 16.69 15.50
CA SER A 15 -16.21 16.87 14.85
C SER A 15 -15.39 15.62 15.15
N ALA A 16 -15.15 14.79 14.13
CA ALA A 16 -14.16 13.72 14.25
C ALA A 16 -12.85 14.38 14.70
N GLU A 17 -12.41 14.03 15.90
CA GLU A 17 -11.18 14.57 16.49
C GLU A 17 -10.02 14.24 15.56
N TRP A 18 -9.24 15.25 15.17
CA TRP A 18 -8.16 15.06 14.22
C TRP A 18 -7.06 14.22 14.88
N ILE A 19 -6.72 13.08 14.29
CA ILE A 19 -5.71 12.18 14.86
C ILE A 19 -4.33 12.79 14.63
N GLU A 20 -3.71 13.28 15.71
CA GLU A 20 -2.31 13.72 15.71
C GLU A 20 -1.35 12.53 15.47
N ILE A 21 -0.34 12.75 14.64
CA ILE A 21 0.65 11.73 14.28
C ILE A 21 2.03 12.22 14.66
N ASP A 22 2.71 11.47 15.53
CA ASP A 22 4.13 11.67 15.80
C ASP A 22 4.98 11.08 14.67
N TRP A 23 5.29 11.91 13.67
CA TRP A 23 6.10 11.53 12.52
C TRP A 23 7.53 11.09 12.88
N SER A 24 8.02 11.38 14.10
CA SER A 24 9.33 10.89 14.54
C SER A 24 9.36 9.39 14.82
N GLN A 25 8.19 8.79 15.08
CA GLN A 25 8.02 7.36 15.34
C GLN A 25 7.62 6.57 14.09
N VAL A 26 7.38 7.28 12.97
CA VAL A 26 6.95 6.68 11.70
C VAL A 26 8.18 6.35 10.85
N ARG A 27 8.32 5.08 10.49
CA ARG A 27 9.36 4.60 9.58
C ARG A 27 8.78 3.54 8.63
N PRO A 28 9.37 3.32 7.44
CA PRO A 28 8.96 2.24 6.54
C PRO A 28 8.85 0.89 7.26
N ILE A 29 7.89 0.05 6.86
CA ILE A 29 7.75 -1.31 7.42
C ILE A 29 9.04 -2.12 7.26
N GLU A 30 9.81 -1.87 6.19
CA GLU A 30 11.06 -2.54 5.88
C GLU A 30 12.19 -2.19 6.87
N GLU A 31 11.99 -1.27 7.82
CA GLU A 31 12.96 -0.97 8.88
C GLU A 31 12.73 -1.75 10.17
N PHE A 32 11.61 -2.48 10.29
CA PHE A 32 11.28 -3.22 11.51
C PHE A 32 11.94 -4.61 11.54
N ASP A 33 12.37 -5.05 12.73
CA ASP A 33 13.01 -6.37 12.89
C ASP A 33 12.09 -7.52 12.48
N HIS A 34 10.79 -7.43 12.78
CA HIS A 34 9.83 -8.47 12.42
C HIS A 34 9.70 -8.65 10.89
N TYR A 35 9.94 -7.60 10.10
CA TYR A 35 9.98 -7.69 8.64
C TYR A 35 11.16 -8.52 8.16
N TRP A 36 12.32 -8.45 8.82
CA TRP A 36 13.52 -9.20 8.43
C TRP A 36 13.64 -10.57 9.08
N ALA A 37 13.04 -10.77 10.25
CA ALA A 37 13.02 -12.05 10.97
C ALA A 37 12.47 -13.22 10.13
N ARG A 38 11.74 -12.91 9.04
CA ARG A 38 11.22 -13.88 8.08
C ARG A 38 12.27 -14.53 7.17
N LEU A 39 13.42 -13.89 6.96
CA LEU A 39 14.46 -14.42 6.09
C LEU A 39 15.26 -15.52 6.81
N PRO A 40 15.64 -16.61 6.13
CA PRO A 40 16.63 -17.56 6.62
C PRO A 40 17.92 -16.85 7.05
N SER A 41 18.64 -17.42 8.02
CA SER A 41 19.87 -16.83 8.57
C SER A 41 20.89 -16.47 7.48
N GLU A 42 20.95 -17.27 6.41
CA GLU A 42 21.82 -17.11 5.25
C GLU A 42 21.45 -15.89 4.40
N LEU A 43 20.22 -15.38 4.49
CA LEU A 43 19.72 -14.22 3.75
C LEU A 43 19.59 -12.97 4.61
N GLN A 44 19.87 -13.04 5.92
CA GLN A 44 19.81 -11.89 6.83
C GLN A 44 20.79 -10.77 6.44
N PHE A 45 21.86 -11.06 5.69
CA PHE A 45 22.78 -10.03 5.19
C PHE A 45 22.09 -9.02 4.24
N LEU A 46 20.98 -9.41 3.59
CA LEU A 46 20.20 -8.56 2.69
C LEU A 46 19.64 -7.33 3.40
N ARG A 47 19.41 -7.39 4.72
CA ARG A 47 19.01 -6.22 5.53
C ARG A 47 20.00 -5.06 5.43
N LYS A 48 21.28 -5.35 5.17
CA LYS A 48 22.37 -4.36 5.09
C LYS A 48 22.88 -4.17 3.66
N ALA A 49 22.35 -4.91 2.69
CA ALA A 49 22.76 -4.85 1.30
C ALA A 49 22.10 -3.65 0.60
N PHE A 50 22.48 -2.44 0.96
CA PHE A 50 22.11 -1.23 0.22
C PHE A 50 23.27 -0.83 -0.70
N PRO A 51 23.39 -1.37 -1.93
CA PRO A 51 24.43 -0.91 -2.84
C PRO A 51 24.16 0.53 -3.29
N ASN A 52 25.26 1.22 -3.62
CA ASN A 52 25.29 2.64 -3.94
C ASN A 52 24.57 3.01 -5.26
N ARG A 53 23.70 4.04 -5.13
CA ARG A 53 23.36 5.16 -6.04
C ARG A 53 22.72 4.88 -7.42
N ARG A 54 21.38 4.97 -7.47
CA ARG A 54 20.62 5.82 -8.43
C ARG A 54 19.19 6.14 -7.91
N ILE A 55 18.54 7.09 -8.57
CA ILE A 55 17.26 7.77 -8.25
C ILE A 55 16.06 6.82 -8.47
N THR A 56 15.07 6.71 -7.57
CA THR A 56 13.76 6.15 -7.97
C THR A 56 12.95 7.28 -8.60
N ASN A 57 12.91 7.21 -9.92
CA ASN A 57 12.48 8.21 -10.89
C ASN A 57 10.94 8.37 -10.91
N GLY A 58 10.38 8.70 -9.76
CA GLY A 58 8.97 9.03 -9.58
C GLY A 58 8.71 10.51 -9.85
N ALA A 59 7.59 10.81 -10.51
CA ALA A 59 7.08 12.16 -10.61
C ALA A 59 6.24 12.47 -9.35
N GLN A 60 6.28 13.73 -8.91
CA GLN A 60 5.36 14.20 -7.89
C GLN A 60 3.94 14.18 -8.47
N ALA A 61 2.99 13.59 -7.75
CA ALA A 61 1.60 13.62 -8.16
C ALA A 61 1.03 15.03 -8.08
N THR A 62 0.03 15.37 -8.90
CA THR A 62 -0.79 16.56 -8.61
C THR A 62 -1.77 16.26 -7.47
N PRO A 63 -2.24 17.26 -6.70
CA PRO A 63 -3.27 17.04 -5.69
C PRO A 63 -4.49 16.31 -6.28
N GLY A 64 -4.93 15.24 -5.63
CA GLY A 64 -6.07 14.44 -6.06
C GLY A 64 -5.84 13.51 -7.27
N GLN A 65 -4.61 13.41 -7.81
CA GLN A 65 -4.34 12.56 -8.98
C GLN A 65 -4.61 11.07 -8.74
N PHE A 66 -4.35 10.59 -7.52
CA PHE A 66 -4.57 9.21 -7.10
C PHE A 66 -5.45 9.20 -5.85
N PRO A 67 -6.75 9.47 -6.00
CA PRO A 67 -7.61 9.76 -4.85
C PRO A 67 -7.89 8.52 -4.00
N TYR A 68 -7.66 7.33 -4.55
CA TYR A 68 -7.69 6.04 -3.85
C TYR A 68 -6.45 5.77 -2.98
N GLN A 69 -5.39 6.59 -3.05
CA GLN A 69 -4.14 6.34 -2.33
C GLN A 69 -4.32 6.46 -0.82
N ILE A 70 -3.84 5.47 -0.08
CA ILE A 70 -3.76 5.48 1.38
C ILE A 70 -2.30 5.55 1.83
N ALA A 71 -2.02 6.36 2.85
CA ALA A 71 -0.89 6.12 3.75
C ALA A 71 -1.40 5.33 4.96
N LEU A 72 -0.94 4.08 5.08
CA LEU A 72 -1.34 3.17 6.15
C LEU A 72 -0.26 3.17 7.22
N LEU A 73 -0.62 3.61 8.42
CA LEU A 73 0.27 3.67 9.57
C LEU A 73 -0.12 2.57 10.57
N SER A 74 0.49 1.40 10.43
CA SER A 74 0.27 0.26 11.32
C SER A 74 1.09 0.41 12.60
N THR A 75 0.47 0.19 13.75
CA THR A 75 1.14 0.28 15.05
C THR A 75 1.66 -1.08 15.49
N PHE A 76 2.94 -1.13 15.84
CA PHE A 76 3.64 -2.33 16.30
C PHE A 76 4.34 -2.06 17.63
N THR A 77 4.79 -3.15 18.28
CA THR A 77 5.77 -3.02 19.35
C THR A 77 7.04 -2.38 18.79
N GLY A 78 7.43 -1.22 19.32
CA GLY A 78 8.64 -0.50 18.90
C GLY A 78 8.46 0.52 17.77
N GLY A 79 7.23 0.91 17.45
CA GLY A 79 6.96 2.10 16.62
C GLY A 79 5.82 1.93 15.61
N THR A 80 5.72 2.89 14.69
CA THR A 80 4.68 2.93 13.65
C THR A 80 5.27 2.64 12.28
N GLY A 81 4.76 1.59 11.63
CA GLY A 81 5.16 1.19 10.28
C GLY A 81 4.35 1.92 9.23
N LEU A 82 5.05 2.56 8.30
CA LEU A 82 4.47 3.15 7.10
C LEU A 82 4.39 2.11 5.98
N CYS A 83 3.19 1.94 5.47
CA CYS A 83 2.87 1.29 4.21
C CYS A 83 1.94 2.17 3.36
N GLY A 84 1.76 1.76 2.11
CA GLY A 84 0.65 2.17 1.28
C GLY A 84 -0.60 1.31 1.50
N GLY A 85 -1.68 1.75 0.86
CA GLY A 85 -2.91 1.01 0.71
C GLY A 85 -3.78 1.66 -0.36
N SER A 86 -4.95 1.10 -0.57
CA SER A 86 -5.92 1.60 -1.54
C SER A 86 -7.33 1.59 -0.96
N VAL A 87 -8.14 2.58 -1.31
CA VAL A 87 -9.57 2.61 -1.00
C VAL A 87 -10.27 1.48 -1.76
N LEU A 88 -10.63 0.41 -1.05
CA LEU A 88 -11.40 -0.70 -1.62
C LEU A 88 -12.89 -0.40 -1.57
N THR A 89 -13.38 0.00 -0.39
CA THR A 89 -14.75 0.47 -0.15
C THR A 89 -14.73 1.63 0.84
N ASN A 90 -15.89 2.13 1.28
CA ASN A 90 -15.91 3.18 2.30
C ASN A 90 -15.43 2.68 3.68
N ASN A 91 -15.46 1.36 3.90
CA ASN A 91 -15.12 0.77 5.19
C ASN A 91 -13.79 0.00 5.15
N PHE A 92 -13.29 -0.35 3.97
CA PHE A 92 -12.13 -1.21 3.81
C PHE A 92 -11.01 -0.57 3.00
N VAL A 93 -9.79 -0.76 3.49
CA VAL A 93 -8.54 -0.51 2.77
C VAL A 93 -7.99 -1.86 2.30
N LEU A 94 -7.52 -1.93 1.04
CA LEU A 94 -6.76 -3.06 0.51
C LEU A 94 -5.26 -2.77 0.60
N THR A 95 -4.48 -3.71 1.16
CA THR A 95 -3.03 -3.57 1.40
C THR A 95 -2.34 -4.95 1.38
N ALA A 96 -1.04 -4.98 1.66
CA ALA A 96 -0.26 -6.21 1.76
C ALA A 96 -0.33 -6.82 3.18
N ALA A 97 -0.25 -8.15 3.28
CA ALA A 97 -0.30 -8.84 4.58
C ALA A 97 0.89 -8.47 5.47
N HIS A 98 2.08 -8.31 4.89
CA HIS A 98 3.29 -7.95 5.63
C HIS A 98 3.22 -6.55 6.25
N CYS A 99 2.34 -5.66 5.77
CA CYS A 99 2.13 -4.32 6.32
C CYS A 99 1.35 -4.30 7.64
N VAL A 100 0.68 -5.40 7.98
CA VAL A 100 -0.22 -5.50 9.13
C VAL A 100 0.05 -6.73 9.99
N GLN A 101 1.02 -7.56 9.61
CA GLN A 101 1.41 -8.74 10.38
C GLN A 101 1.90 -8.35 11.78
N ASN A 102 1.18 -8.80 12.82
CA ASN A 102 1.41 -8.45 14.23
C ASN A 102 1.11 -6.99 14.59
N ALA A 103 0.46 -6.22 13.71
CA ALA A 103 -0.04 -4.90 14.09
C ALA A 103 -1.23 -5.04 15.04
N PHE A 104 -1.31 -4.15 16.03
CA PHE A 104 -2.45 -4.13 16.98
C PHE A 104 -3.46 -3.01 16.69
N GLY A 105 -3.31 -2.34 15.55
CA GLY A 105 -4.16 -1.25 15.08
C GLY A 105 -3.34 -0.27 14.26
N GLY A 106 -3.88 0.92 14.05
CA GLY A 106 -3.19 1.98 13.34
C GLY A 106 -4.12 3.08 12.84
N THR A 107 -3.59 3.88 11.92
CA THR A 107 -4.31 4.98 11.28
C THR A 107 -4.16 4.88 9.76
N ALA A 108 -5.28 4.94 9.05
CA ALA A 108 -5.31 5.11 7.60
C ALA A 108 -5.51 6.60 7.28
N ILE A 109 -4.67 7.15 6.40
CA ILE A 109 -4.79 8.53 5.91
C ILE A 109 -5.18 8.46 4.44
N MET A 110 -6.35 9.01 4.11
CA MET A 110 -6.88 9.12 2.75
C MET A 110 -7.00 10.59 2.35
N GLY A 111 -6.98 10.87 1.04
CA GLY A 111 -7.11 12.23 0.51
C GLY A 111 -5.88 13.13 0.77
N ALA A 112 -4.76 12.55 1.21
CA ALA A 112 -3.51 13.27 1.42
C ALA A 112 -2.76 13.46 0.09
N HIS A 113 -2.43 14.70 -0.24
CA HIS A 113 -1.35 15.01 -1.18
C HIS A 113 -0.02 15.07 -0.43
N ASN A 114 0.05 15.80 0.69
CA ASN A 114 1.16 15.80 1.63
C ASN A 114 0.70 15.27 3.00
N ARG A 115 1.11 14.04 3.35
CA ARG A 115 0.66 13.36 4.57
C ARG A 115 1.10 14.06 5.87
N ASN A 116 2.17 14.85 5.82
CA ASN A 116 2.72 15.54 7.00
C ASN A 116 2.00 16.86 7.31
N VAL A 117 1.08 17.31 6.43
CA VAL A 117 0.33 18.56 6.59
C VAL A 117 -1.15 18.23 6.74
N ALA A 118 -1.86 18.99 7.57
CA ALA A 118 -3.32 18.94 7.64
C ALA A 118 -3.92 19.58 6.39
N GLU A 119 -4.44 18.77 5.48
CA GLU A 119 -5.13 19.23 4.27
C GLU A 119 -6.64 19.03 4.43
N ALA A 120 -7.44 19.95 3.87
CA ALA A 120 -8.90 19.86 3.98
C ALA A 120 -9.50 18.60 3.31
N THR A 121 -8.77 18.00 2.38
CA THR A 121 -9.12 16.74 1.71
C THR A 121 -8.79 15.51 2.54
N GLN A 122 -7.97 15.65 3.59
CA GLN A 122 -7.53 14.52 4.39
C GLN A 122 -8.59 14.03 5.34
N GLN A 123 -8.66 12.71 5.46
CA GLN A 123 -9.28 12.06 6.60
C GLN A 123 -8.25 11.14 7.23
N ARG A 124 -8.28 11.05 8.56
CA ARG A 124 -7.48 10.13 9.35
C ARG A 124 -8.43 9.26 10.14
N ILE A 125 -8.45 7.97 9.83
CA ILE A 125 -9.38 7.04 10.45
C ILE A 125 -8.59 5.91 11.08
N ALA A 126 -8.84 5.69 12.36
CA ALA A 126 -8.21 4.61 13.11
C ALA A 126 -8.78 3.25 12.67
N PHE A 127 -7.97 2.21 12.82
CA PHE A 127 -8.39 0.81 12.77
C PHE A 127 -7.80 0.05 13.96
N SER A 128 -8.48 -1.00 14.39
CA SER A 128 -8.04 -1.86 15.50
C SER A 128 -7.52 -3.20 14.98
N ALA A 129 -6.84 -3.97 15.84
CA ALA A 129 -6.43 -5.34 15.53
C ALA A 129 -7.58 -6.22 15.00
N ALA A 130 -8.80 -6.04 15.53
CA ALA A 130 -9.98 -6.78 15.11
C ALA A 130 -10.47 -6.44 13.68
N GLY A 131 -10.05 -5.29 13.14
CA GLY A 131 -10.33 -4.88 11.77
C GLY A 131 -9.29 -5.38 10.76
N ILE A 132 -8.24 -6.08 11.18
CA ILE A 132 -7.20 -6.58 10.29
C ILE A 132 -7.59 -7.98 9.80
N HIS A 133 -7.76 -8.14 8.49
CA HIS A 133 -8.02 -9.43 7.86
C HIS A 133 -6.85 -9.77 6.93
N MET A 134 -5.90 -10.54 7.43
CA MET A 134 -4.81 -11.08 6.62
C MET A 134 -5.22 -12.38 5.95
N HIS A 135 -4.68 -12.65 4.77
CA HIS A 135 -4.85 -13.96 4.17
C HIS A 135 -4.28 -15.06 5.09
N PRO A 136 -5.06 -16.10 5.45
CA PRO A 136 -4.64 -17.09 6.45
C PRO A 136 -3.44 -17.93 5.99
N GLY A 137 -3.25 -18.05 4.67
CA GLY A 137 -2.09 -18.67 4.06
C GLY A 137 -0.87 -17.76 3.90
N TYR A 138 -0.84 -16.55 4.47
CA TYR A 138 0.32 -15.66 4.33
C TYR A 138 1.57 -16.31 4.91
N THR A 139 2.61 -16.52 4.08
CA THR A 139 3.89 -17.07 4.53
C THR A 139 5.01 -16.06 4.27
N PRO A 140 5.65 -15.54 5.34
CA PRO A 140 6.59 -14.44 5.19
C PRO A 140 7.94 -14.86 4.59
N THR A 141 8.31 -16.15 4.68
CA THR A 141 9.60 -16.69 4.16
C THR A 141 9.77 -16.51 2.65
N ASN A 142 8.67 -16.67 1.89
CA ASN A 142 8.62 -16.54 0.44
C ASN A 142 7.55 -15.54 -0.01
N ILE A 143 7.03 -14.73 0.93
CA ILE A 143 6.09 -13.62 0.69
C ILE A 143 4.89 -14.10 -0.15
N ARG A 144 4.29 -15.21 0.26
CA ARG A 144 3.11 -15.80 -0.41
C ARG A 144 1.86 -15.32 0.26
N ASN A 145 0.80 -15.17 -0.53
CA ASN A 145 -0.51 -14.69 -0.10
C ASN A 145 -0.39 -13.38 0.67
N ASP A 146 0.45 -12.47 0.16
CA ASP A 146 0.81 -11.21 0.79
C ASP A 146 -0.29 -10.14 0.65
N ILE A 147 -1.52 -10.49 1.03
CA ILE A 147 -2.70 -9.65 0.90
C ILE A 147 -3.44 -9.53 2.22
N ALA A 148 -3.93 -8.33 2.51
CA ALA A 148 -4.80 -8.05 3.63
C ALA A 148 -5.86 -6.99 3.29
N THR A 149 -7.01 -7.06 3.96
CA THR A 149 -7.95 -5.95 4.06
C THR A 149 -7.92 -5.40 5.49
N VAL A 150 -8.15 -4.10 5.62
CA VAL A 150 -8.23 -3.40 6.90
C VAL A 150 -9.57 -2.69 6.98
N ARG A 151 -10.41 -3.12 7.92
CA ARG A 151 -11.67 -2.47 8.27
C ARG A 151 -11.42 -1.26 9.16
N LEU A 152 -11.88 -0.11 8.71
CA LEU A 152 -11.81 1.16 9.43
C LEU A 152 -12.84 1.21 10.58
N ASN A 153 -12.51 1.94 11.65
CA ASN A 153 -13.42 2.12 12.79
C ASN A 153 -14.65 3.00 12.44
N SER A 154 -14.55 3.78 11.37
CA SER A 154 -15.66 4.55 10.78
C SER A 154 -15.54 4.56 9.25
N ALA A 155 -16.67 4.77 8.58
CA ALA A 155 -16.69 4.89 7.12
C ALA A 155 -16.02 6.19 6.68
N MET A 156 -15.22 6.14 5.61
CA MET A 156 -14.65 7.32 4.97
C MET A 156 -15.71 8.10 4.18
N THR A 157 -15.59 9.42 4.19
CA THR A 157 -16.49 10.37 3.49
C THR A 157 -15.97 10.69 2.09
N PHE A 158 -14.69 11.05 1.95
CA PHE A 158 -13.97 11.08 0.67
C PHE A 158 -13.56 9.64 0.31
N ASN A 159 -14.04 9.15 -0.84
CA ASN A 159 -14.09 7.72 -1.11
C ASN A 159 -13.93 7.36 -2.60
N ASP A 160 -13.21 8.14 -3.41
CA ASP A 160 -12.92 7.74 -4.79
C ASP A 160 -12.15 6.41 -4.76
N ARG A 161 -12.91 5.34 -4.99
CA ARG A 161 -12.44 3.97 -4.93
C ARG A 161 -11.66 3.69 -6.19
N VAL A 162 -10.71 2.77 -6.07
CA VAL A 162 -10.17 2.11 -7.25
C VAL A 162 -10.87 0.76 -7.37
N PRO A 163 -11.63 0.50 -8.46
CA PRO A 163 -12.14 -0.83 -8.72
C PRO A 163 -11.03 -1.86 -8.57
N ALA A 164 -11.33 -2.90 -7.80
CA ALA A 164 -10.48 -4.06 -7.56
C ALA A 164 -11.37 -5.31 -7.61
N ALA A 165 -10.78 -6.47 -7.82
CA ALA A 165 -11.47 -7.78 -7.80
C ALA A 165 -12.61 -7.98 -8.83
N GLY A 166 -12.83 -7.05 -9.77
CA GLY A 166 -13.85 -7.18 -10.83
C GLY A 166 -13.36 -7.84 -12.13
N ASP A 167 -12.06 -8.11 -12.24
CA ASP A 167 -11.42 -8.40 -13.52
C ASP A 167 -10.38 -9.51 -13.44
N ASN A 168 -10.37 -10.40 -14.44
CA ASN A 168 -9.45 -11.52 -14.60
C ASN A 168 -8.59 -11.43 -15.86
N ARG A 169 -8.64 -10.31 -16.60
CA ARG A 169 -7.79 -10.07 -17.77
C ARG A 169 -6.31 -10.04 -17.38
N SER A 170 -5.47 -10.38 -18.36
CA SER A 170 -4.04 -10.09 -18.29
C SER A 170 -3.80 -8.65 -18.71
N PHE A 171 -2.93 -7.96 -17.98
CA PHE A 171 -2.49 -6.60 -18.29
C PHE A 171 -1.03 -6.54 -18.78
N ALA A 172 -0.46 -7.68 -19.17
CA ALA A 172 0.89 -7.70 -19.73
C ALA A 172 1.00 -6.76 -20.95
N GLY A 173 2.07 -5.95 -20.98
CA GLY A 173 2.30 -4.91 -21.97
C GLY A 173 1.56 -3.60 -21.72
N VAL A 174 0.55 -3.57 -20.85
CA VAL A 174 -0.15 -2.34 -20.46
C VAL A 174 0.73 -1.54 -19.50
N THR A 175 0.74 -0.22 -19.67
CA THR A 175 1.42 0.67 -18.72
C THR A 175 0.71 0.65 -17.38
N GLY A 176 1.37 0.12 -16.37
CA GLY A 176 0.95 0.19 -14.98
C GLY A 176 1.57 1.39 -14.28
N THR A 177 0.82 2.00 -13.38
CA THR A 177 1.23 3.10 -12.52
C THR A 177 1.21 2.65 -11.07
N VAL A 178 2.36 2.78 -10.40
CA VAL A 178 2.46 2.63 -8.95
C VAL A 178 2.54 4.01 -8.33
N SER A 179 1.78 4.24 -7.26
CA SER A 179 1.76 5.48 -6.50
C SER A 179 1.94 5.20 -5.01
N GLY A 180 2.52 6.14 -4.28
CA GLY A 180 2.76 5.97 -2.87
C GLY A 180 3.60 7.08 -2.26
N PHE A 181 3.99 6.86 -1.02
CA PHE A 181 4.78 7.80 -0.24
C PHE A 181 6.12 7.21 0.18
N GLY A 182 6.61 6.19 -0.51
CA GLY A 182 7.87 5.53 -0.24
C GLY A 182 9.08 6.41 -0.52
N ARG A 183 10.26 5.80 -0.43
CA ARG A 183 11.53 6.46 -0.72
C ARG A 183 11.66 6.79 -2.21
N THR A 184 12.14 7.99 -2.51
CA THR A 184 12.41 8.48 -3.87
C THR A 184 13.83 8.20 -4.36
N SER A 185 14.64 7.51 -3.53
CA SER A 185 15.86 6.86 -3.99
C SER A 185 16.34 5.83 -2.97
N ASP A 186 17.22 4.92 -3.40
CA ASP A 186 17.92 3.99 -2.52
C ASP A 186 18.80 4.70 -1.48
N ALA A 187 19.24 5.93 -1.78
CA ALA A 187 20.06 6.75 -0.89
C ALA A 187 19.24 7.54 0.14
N SER A 188 17.92 7.65 -0.03
CA SER A 188 17.08 8.40 0.89
C SER A 188 16.93 7.64 2.21
N SER A 189 17.23 8.31 3.32
CA SER A 189 16.87 7.82 4.66
C SER A 189 15.40 8.07 5.00
N ALA A 190 14.74 8.98 4.28
CA ALA A 190 13.36 9.37 4.53
C ALA A 190 12.43 8.97 3.38
N THR A 191 11.18 8.69 3.73
CA THR A 191 10.08 8.50 2.80
C THR A 191 9.50 9.86 2.37
N SER A 192 8.88 9.90 1.20
CA SER A 192 8.30 11.15 0.69
C SER A 192 7.11 11.58 1.56
N ALA A 193 7.05 12.86 1.91
CA ALA A 193 5.83 13.42 2.52
C ALA A 193 4.69 13.56 1.49
N VAL A 194 5.05 13.71 0.21
CA VAL A 194 4.13 13.93 -0.90
C VAL A 194 3.94 12.65 -1.71
N VAL A 195 2.74 12.41 -2.25
CA VAL A 195 2.50 11.28 -3.16
C VAL A 195 3.41 11.38 -4.39
N MET A 196 4.17 10.32 -4.62
CA MET A 196 5.01 10.11 -5.79
C MET A 196 4.40 8.99 -6.63
N PHE A 197 4.68 8.99 -7.93
CA PHE A 197 4.28 7.88 -8.80
C PHE A 197 5.30 7.61 -9.90
N THR A 198 5.33 6.37 -10.37
CA THR A 198 6.08 6.02 -11.58
C THR A 198 5.27 5.05 -12.42
N SER A 199 5.60 4.94 -13.70
CA SER A 199 4.85 4.09 -14.64
C SER A 199 5.79 3.38 -15.57
N ASN A 200 5.54 2.09 -15.78
CA ASN A 200 6.28 1.21 -16.69
C ASN A 200 5.34 0.11 -17.21
N PRO A 201 5.71 -0.64 -18.26
CA PRO A 201 4.90 -1.77 -18.71
C PRO A 201 4.82 -2.88 -17.66
N ILE A 202 3.63 -3.45 -17.49
CA ILE A 202 3.43 -4.71 -16.76
C ILE A 202 4.03 -5.85 -17.58
N MET A 203 4.77 -6.73 -16.92
CA MET A 203 5.48 -7.82 -17.57
C MET A 203 4.58 -9.05 -17.76
N THR A 204 4.92 -9.87 -18.74
CA THR A 204 4.39 -11.24 -18.79
C THR A 204 4.88 -12.03 -17.57
N GLN A 205 4.13 -13.06 -17.16
CA GLN A 205 4.54 -13.92 -16.05
C GLN A 205 5.89 -14.60 -16.34
N ALA A 206 6.09 -15.03 -17.58
CA ALA A 206 7.31 -15.70 -18.04
C ALA A 206 8.52 -14.75 -17.98
N ASP A 207 8.40 -13.52 -18.48
CA ASP A 207 9.49 -12.55 -18.43
C ASP A 207 9.84 -12.18 -16.99
N CYS A 208 8.83 -11.99 -16.13
CA CYS A 208 9.10 -11.73 -14.73
C CYS A 208 9.85 -12.89 -14.07
N LEU A 209 9.36 -14.12 -14.24
CA LEU A 209 10.01 -15.32 -13.72
C LEU A 209 11.46 -15.43 -14.22
N ALA A 210 11.70 -15.18 -15.51
CA ALA A 210 13.03 -15.20 -16.10
C ALA A 210 13.96 -14.15 -15.48
N ARG A 211 13.48 -12.91 -15.24
CA ARG A 211 14.27 -11.87 -14.55
C ARG A 211 14.60 -12.22 -13.11
N TRP A 212 13.75 -13.01 -12.45
CA TRP A 212 13.98 -13.57 -11.13
C TRP A 212 14.67 -14.95 -11.17
N GLY A 213 15.44 -15.23 -12.23
CA GLY A 213 16.30 -16.41 -12.33
C GLY A 213 15.57 -17.74 -12.53
N GLY A 214 14.31 -17.70 -13.00
CA GLY A 214 13.50 -18.91 -13.15
C GLY A 214 12.97 -19.47 -11.83
N ASN A 215 13.06 -18.72 -10.72
CA ASN A 215 12.75 -19.21 -9.39
C ASN A 215 11.23 -19.19 -9.10
N THR A 216 10.56 -20.33 -9.30
CA THR A 216 9.13 -20.51 -9.03
C THR A 216 8.77 -20.51 -7.53
N ASN A 217 9.77 -20.54 -6.63
CA ASN A 217 9.55 -20.29 -5.21
C ASN A 217 9.45 -18.80 -4.88
N ILE A 218 9.81 -17.90 -5.82
CA ILE A 218 9.71 -16.44 -5.66
C ILE A 218 8.57 -15.89 -6.51
N ILE A 219 8.50 -16.25 -7.79
CA ILE A 219 7.47 -15.76 -8.71
C ILE A 219 6.47 -16.87 -9.05
N GLN A 220 5.18 -16.64 -8.78
CA GLN A 220 4.07 -17.54 -9.05
C GLN A 220 2.88 -16.78 -9.67
N ASP A 221 1.82 -17.50 -10.03
CA ASP A 221 0.61 -16.92 -10.65
C ASP A 221 -0.09 -15.87 -9.78
N GLN A 222 0.12 -15.94 -8.46
CA GLN A 222 -0.34 -14.95 -7.50
C GLN A 222 0.40 -13.60 -7.59
N ASN A 223 1.43 -13.51 -8.44
CA ASN A 223 2.27 -12.32 -8.61
C ASN A 223 2.03 -11.67 -9.97
N VAL A 224 2.13 -10.34 -10.00
CA VAL A 224 2.25 -9.54 -11.22
C VAL A 224 3.47 -8.64 -11.07
N CYS A 225 4.17 -8.32 -12.17
CA CYS A 225 5.41 -7.57 -12.10
C CYS A 225 5.34 -6.33 -12.97
N LEU A 226 5.90 -5.24 -12.45
CA LEU A 226 6.13 -4.01 -13.21
C LEU A 226 7.59 -3.98 -13.66
N SER A 227 7.82 -3.67 -14.93
CA SER A 227 9.18 -3.53 -15.45
C SER A 227 9.99 -2.54 -14.61
N GLY A 228 11.25 -2.87 -14.31
CA GLY A 228 12.19 -1.99 -13.63
C GLY A 228 12.90 -1.00 -14.56
N GLU A 229 12.59 -1.01 -15.86
CA GLU A 229 13.31 -0.25 -16.90
C GLU A 229 13.48 1.23 -16.52
N GLY A 230 14.68 1.76 -16.79
CA GLY A 230 15.04 3.13 -16.41
C GLY A 230 15.26 3.35 -14.90
N GLY A 231 15.35 2.28 -14.11
CA GLY A 231 15.51 2.37 -12.65
C GLY A 231 14.23 2.82 -11.92
N ARG A 232 13.07 2.58 -12.53
CA ARG A 232 11.75 2.93 -11.99
C ARG A 232 11.16 1.74 -11.26
N SER A 233 10.73 1.95 -10.03
CA SER A 233 10.26 0.90 -9.13
C SER A 233 9.50 1.51 -7.96
N SER A 234 8.63 0.74 -7.31
CA SER A 234 8.27 1.00 -5.90
C SER A 234 9.49 0.86 -5.01
N CYS A 235 9.46 1.50 -3.85
CA CYS A 235 10.53 1.39 -2.86
C CYS A 235 9.99 1.35 -1.42
N ASN A 236 10.88 1.28 -0.43
CA ASN A 236 10.49 1.16 0.97
C ASN A 236 9.48 2.25 1.37
N GLY A 237 8.39 1.83 2.00
CA GLY A 237 7.24 2.69 2.34
C GLY A 237 6.13 2.76 1.28
N ASP A 238 6.34 2.25 0.07
CA ASP A 238 5.26 2.02 -0.92
C ASP A 238 4.55 0.68 -0.75
N SER A 239 5.15 -0.23 0.04
CA SER A 239 4.62 -1.57 0.34
C SER A 239 3.14 -1.54 0.71
N GLY A 240 2.33 -2.44 0.14
CA GLY A 240 0.88 -2.43 0.30
C GLY A 240 0.14 -1.41 -0.58
N GLY A 241 0.85 -0.50 -1.26
CA GLY A 241 0.28 0.49 -2.17
C GLY A 241 -0.24 -0.11 -3.49
N PRO A 242 -1.06 0.64 -4.24
CA PRO A 242 -1.69 0.15 -5.45
C PRO A 242 -0.75 0.16 -6.66
N LEU A 243 -0.87 -0.89 -7.48
CA LEU A 243 -0.51 -0.86 -8.90
C LEU A 243 -1.81 -0.78 -9.72
N ALA A 244 -1.99 0.30 -10.47
CA ALA A 244 -3.18 0.55 -11.26
C ALA A 244 -2.88 0.68 -12.76
N VAL A 245 -3.87 0.43 -13.60
CA VAL A 245 -3.85 0.69 -15.05
C VAL A 245 -5.00 1.63 -15.42
N GLN A 246 -4.90 2.27 -16.58
CA GLN A 246 -5.99 3.07 -17.15
C GLN A 246 -6.85 2.20 -18.09
N ASP A 247 -8.11 1.99 -17.74
CA ASP A 247 -9.10 1.18 -18.47
C ASP A 247 -10.50 1.79 -18.30
N GLY A 248 -10.80 2.88 -19.04
CA GLY A 248 -12.02 3.67 -18.82
C GLY A 248 -12.06 4.43 -17.48
N GLY A 249 -10.96 4.36 -16.72
CA GLY A 249 -10.75 4.86 -15.37
C GLY A 249 -9.57 4.11 -14.75
N SER A 250 -9.20 4.45 -13.51
CA SER A 250 -8.15 3.70 -12.80
C SER A 250 -8.69 2.34 -12.34
N LEU A 251 -7.97 1.26 -12.63
CA LEU A 251 -8.28 -0.11 -12.20
C LEU A 251 -7.07 -0.69 -11.46
N GLN A 252 -7.27 -1.21 -10.24
CA GLN A 252 -6.17 -1.79 -9.47
C GLN A 252 -5.94 -3.24 -9.88
N VAL A 253 -4.72 -3.52 -10.35
CA VAL A 253 -4.31 -4.84 -10.85
C VAL A 253 -3.26 -5.48 -9.94
N GLY A 254 -2.63 -4.70 -9.06
CA GLY A 254 -1.69 -5.23 -8.09
C GLY A 254 -1.57 -4.44 -6.78
N ILE A 255 -0.82 -5.03 -5.85
CA ILE A 255 -0.48 -4.48 -4.54
C ILE A 255 1.03 -4.63 -4.35
N VAL A 256 1.75 -3.55 -4.03
CA VAL A 256 3.21 -3.60 -3.83
C VAL A 256 3.54 -4.64 -2.76
N SER A 257 4.38 -5.63 -3.10
CA SER A 257 4.70 -6.75 -2.20
C SER A 257 6.18 -6.82 -1.88
N PHE A 258 7.05 -6.98 -2.90
CA PHE A 258 8.49 -7.00 -2.70
C PHE A 258 9.28 -6.55 -3.92
N GLY A 259 10.52 -6.14 -3.69
CA GLY A 259 11.48 -5.77 -4.71
C GLY A 259 12.81 -6.48 -4.52
N SER A 260 13.79 -6.14 -5.36
CA SER A 260 15.14 -6.67 -5.21
C SER A 260 15.78 -6.16 -3.93
N ALA A 261 16.38 -7.05 -3.16
CA ALA A 261 17.18 -6.67 -2.01
C ALA A 261 18.45 -5.88 -2.37
N ALA A 262 18.86 -5.90 -3.64
CA ALA A 262 19.96 -5.06 -4.14
C ALA A 262 19.52 -3.61 -4.44
N GLY A 263 18.27 -3.23 -4.16
CA GLY A 263 17.79 -1.85 -4.29
C GLY A 263 16.68 -1.67 -5.31
N CYS A 264 15.98 -0.54 -5.19
CA CYS A 264 14.83 -0.16 -6.00
C CYS A 264 15.23 0.39 -7.38
N SER A 265 16.43 0.99 -7.52
CA SER A 265 16.85 1.69 -8.74
C SER A 265 17.69 0.86 -9.72
N ILE A 266 17.89 -0.44 -9.46
CA ILE A 266 18.82 -1.30 -10.21
C ILE A 266 18.26 -1.88 -11.52
N GLY A 267 17.01 -1.55 -11.87
CA GLY A 267 16.36 -2.08 -13.09
C GLY A 267 15.76 -3.49 -12.94
N MET A 268 15.66 -3.99 -11.72
CA MET A 268 14.94 -5.24 -11.44
C MET A 268 13.42 -5.00 -11.40
N PRO A 269 12.60 -5.93 -11.93
CA PRO A 269 11.16 -5.80 -11.84
C PRO A 269 10.68 -5.77 -10.39
N SER A 270 9.79 -4.83 -10.06
CA SER A 270 9.05 -4.87 -8.80
C SER A 270 7.96 -5.93 -8.86
N VAL A 271 7.70 -6.59 -7.74
CA VAL A 271 6.72 -7.67 -7.63
C VAL A 271 5.56 -7.24 -6.76
N TYR A 272 4.37 -7.53 -7.26
CA TYR A 272 3.10 -7.14 -6.69
C TYR A 272 2.25 -8.39 -6.50
N VAL A 273 1.35 -8.38 -5.52
CA VAL A 273 0.24 -9.33 -5.47
C VAL A 273 -0.64 -9.10 -6.69
N ARG A 274 -1.06 -10.16 -7.38
CA ARG A 274 -2.03 -10.11 -8.47
C ARG A 274 -3.44 -10.04 -7.89
N VAL A 275 -4.10 -8.89 -7.99
CA VAL A 275 -5.45 -8.67 -7.41
C VAL A 275 -6.46 -9.70 -7.94
N SER A 276 -6.43 -10.01 -9.25
CA SER A 276 -7.35 -10.97 -9.85
C SER A 276 -7.23 -12.39 -9.28
N HIS A 277 -6.03 -12.80 -8.83
CA HIS A 277 -5.81 -14.10 -8.20
C HIS A 277 -6.53 -14.22 -6.85
N PHE A 278 -6.68 -13.10 -6.12
CA PHE A 278 -7.28 -13.07 -4.79
C PHE A 278 -8.71 -12.52 -4.79
N ARG A 279 -9.37 -12.46 -5.95
CA ARG A 279 -10.72 -11.91 -6.10
C ARG A 279 -11.69 -12.47 -5.05
N ASP A 280 -11.83 -13.78 -4.99
CA ASP A 280 -12.83 -14.41 -4.11
C ASP A 280 -12.47 -14.20 -2.63
N TRP A 281 -11.17 -14.15 -2.32
CA TRP A 281 -10.71 -13.81 -0.97
C TRP A 281 -11.05 -12.35 -0.61
N ILE A 282 -10.86 -11.40 -1.54
CA ILE A 282 -11.21 -9.99 -1.33
C ILE A 282 -12.71 -9.85 -1.06
N LEU A 283 -13.56 -10.50 -1.86
CA LEU A 283 -15.01 -10.49 -1.66
C LEU A 283 -15.43 -11.08 -0.31
N ALA A 284 -14.77 -12.15 0.13
CA ALA A 284 -15.07 -12.78 1.41
C ALA A 284 -14.55 -11.99 2.64
N ASN A 285 -13.62 -11.05 2.46
CA ASN A 285 -12.96 -10.30 3.53
C ASN A 285 -13.18 -8.77 3.41
N SER A 286 -14.22 -8.35 2.70
CA SER A 286 -14.65 -6.96 2.61
C SER A 286 -16.17 -6.88 2.49
N ASP A 287 -16.71 -5.68 2.29
CA ASP A 287 -18.13 -5.42 2.06
C ASP A 287 -18.44 -5.11 0.57
N LEU A 288 -17.65 -5.69 -0.34
CA LEU A 288 -17.89 -5.67 -1.78
C LEU A 288 -19.00 -6.63 -2.23
#